data_AF-N9WB03-F1
#
_entry.id   AF-N9WB03-F1
#
_cell.length_a   1.000
_cell.length_b   1.000
_cell.length_c   1.000
_cell.angle_alpha   90.00
_cell.angle_beta   90.00
_cell.angle_gamma   90.00
#
_symmetry.space_group_name_H-M   'P 1'
#
loop_
_entity.id
_entity.type
_entity.pdbx_description
1 polymer ?
#
loop_
_entity_poly.entity_id
_entity_poly.type
_entity_poly.pdbx_seq_one_letter_code
_entity_poly.pdbx_strand_id
1 'polypeptide(L)'
;MAVITLAACDGANGADTHPKQGRVVPAQYTRGTAAPTSLDEQDRNALEMAERACANRDFQQLFTAIAISPAVRRKYSAPTITSAVLDPQGRVISSRDVPANSYEDFPVRQVDFYYKPAKPRSPGDEDEYLDIQFNQSQSDDFSVDWARVHYDGQSEGGDDLGNIIGPEGKPLPPGTHPDSDGQLLFRPIGNCWQLQEDIRWLR
;
A
#
# COMPACT_ATOMS: atom_id res chain seq x y z
N MET A 1 -47.16 61.25 -29.49
CA MET A 1 -45.74 61.62 -29.28
C MET A 1 -44.97 61.21 -30.53
N ALA A 2 -44.17 62.15 -31.04
CA ALA A 2 -43.43 62.17 -32.32
C ALA A 2 -42.53 60.91 -32.54
N VAL A 3 -42.51 60.26 -33.71
CA VAL A 3 -41.94 60.58 -35.05
C VAL A 3 -40.40 60.53 -35.13
N ILE A 4 -39.91 59.39 -35.66
CA ILE A 4 -38.94 59.13 -36.76
C ILE A 4 -37.63 59.94 -36.85
N THR A 5 -36.48 59.23 -36.95
CA THR A 5 -35.44 59.24 -38.03
C THR A 5 -34.18 58.50 -37.52
N LEU A 6 -33.67 57.43 -38.16
CA LEU A 6 -32.90 57.25 -39.41
C LEU A 6 -31.38 57.48 -39.29
N ALA A 7 -30.64 56.54 -39.92
CA ALA A 7 -29.28 56.63 -40.49
C ALA A 7 -28.09 56.74 -39.51
N ALA A 8 -27.12 55.81 -39.51
CA ALA A 8 -26.11 55.42 -40.52
C ALA A 8 -24.78 56.19 -40.40
N CYS A 9 -23.72 55.46 -40.75
CA CYS A 9 -22.37 55.90 -41.13
C CYS A 9 -21.33 56.24 -40.04
N ASP A 10 -20.33 55.36 -40.03
CA ASP A 10 -18.92 55.66 -40.29
C ASP A 10 -18.12 56.55 -39.34
N GLY A 11 -16.95 56.01 -39.01
CA GLY A 11 -15.71 56.76 -39.22
C GLY A 11 -15.09 57.35 -37.98
N ALA A 12 -14.12 56.61 -37.44
CA ALA A 12 -12.79 57.07 -37.05
C ALA A 12 -12.63 58.52 -36.56
N ASN A 13 -12.14 58.66 -35.33
CA ASN A 13 -10.81 59.22 -35.01
C ASN A 13 -10.82 59.75 -33.57
N GLY A 14 -9.82 59.35 -32.80
CA GLY A 14 -9.64 59.84 -31.44
C GLY A 14 -8.69 58.94 -30.70
N ALA A 15 -7.42 59.01 -31.10
CA ALA A 15 -6.30 58.41 -30.41
C ALA A 15 -6.19 58.89 -28.95
N ASP A 16 -5.31 58.19 -28.24
CA ASP A 16 -4.63 58.61 -27.02
C ASP A 16 -5.28 58.23 -25.68
N THR A 17 -4.99 57.00 -25.26
CA THR A 17 -4.04 56.67 -24.16
C THR A 17 -4.44 55.39 -23.40
N HIS A 18 -3.66 54.33 -23.64
CA HIS A 18 -3.56 53.12 -22.81
C HIS A 18 -3.00 53.47 -21.40
N PRO A 19 -2.95 52.52 -20.43
CA PRO A 19 -4.00 51.62 -19.96
C PRO A 19 -4.05 51.59 -18.41
N LYS A 20 -5.18 51.21 -17.80
CA LYS A 20 -5.16 50.62 -16.44
C LYS A 20 -5.92 49.30 -16.42
N GLN A 21 -5.10 48.26 -16.44
CA GLN A 21 -5.31 46.85 -16.09
C GLN A 21 -6.68 46.53 -15.49
N GLY A 22 -7.51 45.87 -16.30
CA GLY A 22 -8.72 45.20 -15.87
C GLY A 22 -8.37 43.99 -14.99
N ARG A 23 -8.90 44.06 -13.77
CA ARG A 23 -9.07 43.01 -12.75
C ARG A 23 -9.23 41.60 -13.35
N VAL A 24 -8.25 40.74 -13.05
CA VAL A 24 -8.33 39.28 -13.28
C VAL A 24 -9.47 38.72 -12.43
N VAL A 25 -10.50 38.18 -13.08
CA VAL A 25 -11.53 37.36 -12.44
C VAL A 25 -10.90 35.99 -12.20
N PRO A 26 -10.84 35.46 -10.96
CA PRO A 26 -10.29 34.12 -10.74
C PRO A 26 -11.22 33.10 -11.39
N ALA A 27 -10.66 32.29 -12.29
CA ALA A 27 -11.31 31.12 -12.84
C ALA A 27 -11.77 30.22 -11.68
N GLN A 28 -13.08 30.05 -11.58
CA GLN A 28 -13.67 29.05 -10.71
C GLN A 28 -13.19 27.68 -11.19
N TYR A 29 -12.28 27.07 -10.44
CA TYR A 29 -11.98 25.65 -10.58
C TYR A 29 -13.25 24.89 -10.20
N THR A 30 -14.03 24.51 -11.20
CA THR A 30 -15.02 23.44 -11.07
C THR A 30 -14.25 22.20 -10.63
N ARG A 31 -14.41 21.84 -9.34
CA ARG A 31 -13.95 20.60 -8.75
C ARG A 31 -14.55 19.46 -9.58
N GLY A 32 -13.75 18.90 -10.49
CA GLY A 32 -14.14 17.73 -11.26
C GLY A 32 -14.53 16.63 -10.29
N THR A 33 -15.79 16.20 -10.37
CA THR A 33 -16.24 14.98 -9.73
C THR A 33 -15.37 13.86 -10.28
N ALA A 34 -14.46 13.34 -9.46
CA ALA A 34 -13.66 12.18 -9.84
C ALA A 34 -14.62 11.04 -10.19
N ALA A 35 -14.57 10.60 -11.45
CA ALA A 35 -15.19 9.36 -11.86
C ALA A 35 -14.67 8.22 -10.97
N PRO A 36 -15.44 7.14 -10.73
CA PRO A 36 -14.92 5.99 -10.02
C PRO A 36 -13.63 5.56 -10.72
N THR A 37 -12.52 5.57 -9.99
CA THR A 37 -11.23 5.17 -10.51
C THR A 37 -11.37 3.73 -10.97
N SER A 38 -11.42 3.52 -12.28
CA SER A 38 -11.25 2.19 -12.86
C SER A 38 -9.99 1.59 -12.26
N LEU A 39 -10.05 0.33 -11.81
CA LEU A 39 -8.87 -0.39 -11.34
C LEU A 39 -7.74 -0.20 -12.35
N ASP A 40 -6.58 0.24 -11.88
CA ASP A 40 -5.42 0.36 -12.74
C ASP A 40 -4.93 -1.02 -13.22
N GLU A 41 -4.00 -1.03 -14.17
CA GLU A 41 -3.48 -2.26 -14.74
C GLU A 41 -2.74 -3.12 -13.71
N GLN A 42 -2.02 -2.49 -12.77
CA GLN A 42 -1.30 -3.20 -11.72
C GLN A 42 -2.26 -3.93 -10.79
N ASP A 43 -3.34 -3.27 -10.34
CA ASP A 43 -4.38 -3.87 -9.50
C ASP A 43 -5.11 -5.00 -10.24
N ARG A 44 -5.38 -4.86 -11.55
CA ARG A 44 -5.99 -5.93 -12.34
C ARG A 44 -5.07 -7.15 -12.44
N ASN A 45 -3.80 -6.95 -12.77
CA ASN A 45 -2.82 -8.03 -12.87
C ASN A 45 -2.62 -8.75 -11.52
N ALA A 46 -2.60 -7.99 -10.42
CA ALA A 46 -2.49 -8.55 -9.07
C ALA A 46 -3.76 -9.33 -8.66
N LEU A 47 -4.95 -8.88 -9.06
CA LEU A 47 -6.19 -9.62 -8.83
C LEU A 47 -6.22 -10.95 -9.59
N GLU A 48 -5.78 -10.98 -10.86
CA GLU A 48 -5.64 -12.23 -11.63
C GLU A 48 -4.60 -13.17 -11.02
N MET A 49 -3.46 -12.62 -10.56
CA MET A 49 -2.45 -13.37 -9.82
C MET A 49 -3.05 -14.02 -8.57
N ALA A 50 -3.80 -13.27 -7.76
CA ALA A 50 -4.46 -13.79 -6.57
C ALA A 50 -5.49 -14.87 -6.89
N GLU A 51 -6.29 -14.70 -7.95
CA GLU A 51 -7.27 -15.71 -8.37
C GLU A 51 -6.61 -17.02 -8.80
N ARG A 52 -5.52 -16.95 -9.58
CA ARG A 52 -4.73 -18.13 -9.95
C ARG A 52 -4.10 -18.79 -8.71
N ALA A 53 -3.60 -17.98 -7.78
CA ALA A 53 -3.03 -18.45 -6.53
C ALA A 53 -4.06 -19.24 -5.69
N CYS A 54 -5.28 -18.71 -5.54
CA CYS A 54 -6.38 -19.42 -4.89
C CYS A 54 -6.71 -20.74 -5.60
N ALA A 55 -6.83 -20.73 -6.94
CA ALA A 55 -7.16 -21.92 -7.72
C ALA A 55 -6.10 -23.03 -7.58
N ASN A 56 -4.82 -22.64 -7.49
CA ASN A 56 -3.69 -23.54 -7.35
C ASN A 56 -3.33 -23.87 -5.90
N ARG A 57 -4.08 -23.32 -4.92
CA ARG A 57 -3.79 -23.47 -3.48
C ARG A 57 -2.39 -22.98 -3.10
N ASP A 58 -1.93 -21.92 -3.76
CA ASP A 58 -0.63 -21.30 -3.56
C ASP A 58 -0.78 -20.06 -2.68
N PHE A 59 -0.63 -20.23 -1.36
CA PHE A 59 -0.76 -19.12 -0.43
C PHE A 59 0.34 -18.07 -0.58
N GLN A 60 1.58 -18.45 -0.91
CA GLN A 60 2.69 -17.50 -1.02
C GLN A 60 2.48 -16.54 -2.21
N GLN A 61 1.99 -17.06 -3.34
CA GLN A 61 1.63 -16.23 -4.49
C GLN A 61 0.43 -15.32 -4.19
N LEU A 62 -0.55 -15.80 -3.39
CA LEU A 62 -1.65 -14.96 -2.91
C LEU A 62 -1.12 -13.82 -2.01
N PHE A 63 -0.24 -14.14 -1.07
CA PHE A 63 0.37 -13.15 -0.17
C PHE A 63 1.16 -12.09 -0.95
N THR A 64 1.91 -12.50 -1.97
CA THR A 64 2.58 -11.59 -2.91
C THR A 64 1.60 -10.61 -3.56
N ALA A 65 0.47 -11.11 -4.09
CA ALA A 65 -0.56 -10.25 -4.68
C ALA A 65 -1.16 -9.27 -3.66
N ILE A 66 -1.38 -9.72 -2.42
CA ILE A 66 -1.85 -8.91 -1.28
C ILE A 66 -0.83 -7.81 -0.93
N ALA A 67 0.47 -8.11 -0.95
CA ALA A 67 1.52 -7.14 -0.67
C ALA A 67 1.62 -6.05 -1.76
N ILE A 68 1.34 -6.39 -3.02
CA ILE A 68 1.45 -5.47 -4.15
C ILE A 68 0.22 -4.57 -4.30
N SER A 69 -1.00 -5.08 -4.04
CA SER A 69 -2.24 -4.40 -4.43
C SER A 69 -3.22 -4.15 -3.28
N PRO A 70 -3.60 -2.88 -3.02
CA PRO A 70 -4.70 -2.55 -2.12
C PRO A 70 -6.05 -3.16 -2.56
N ALA A 71 -6.28 -3.32 -3.86
CA ALA A 71 -7.51 -3.95 -4.36
C ALA A 71 -7.57 -5.44 -4.00
N VAL A 72 -6.46 -6.16 -4.11
CA VAL A 72 -6.35 -7.55 -3.65
C VAL A 72 -6.57 -7.62 -2.14
N ARG A 73 -5.93 -6.75 -1.34
CA ARG A 73 -6.15 -6.69 0.11
C ARG A 73 -7.62 -6.54 0.46
N ARG A 74 -8.34 -5.61 -0.18
CA ARG A 74 -9.78 -5.42 0.05
C ARG A 74 -10.62 -6.65 -0.29
N LYS A 75 -10.26 -7.39 -1.35
CA LYS A 75 -11.00 -8.59 -1.80
C LYS A 75 -10.73 -9.81 -0.91
N TYR A 76 -9.49 -9.97 -0.45
CA TYR A 76 -9.02 -11.14 0.32
C TYR A 76 -8.78 -10.81 1.80
N SER A 77 -9.51 -9.84 2.34
CA SER A 77 -9.63 -9.65 3.78
C SER A 77 -11.01 -10.10 4.25
N ALA A 78 -11.09 -10.58 5.49
CA ALA A 78 -12.36 -10.73 6.17
C ALA A 78 -13.07 -9.37 6.26
N PRO A 79 -14.41 -9.30 6.38
CA PRO A 79 -15.14 -8.02 6.48
C PRO A 79 -14.61 -7.08 7.57
N THR A 80 -14.02 -7.66 8.61
CA THR A 80 -13.37 -6.98 9.72
C THR A 80 -12.05 -7.68 10.01
N ILE A 81 -11.00 -6.89 10.22
CA ILE A 81 -9.66 -7.35 10.58
C ILE A 81 -9.41 -6.91 12.02
N THR A 82 -9.02 -7.84 12.89
CA THR A 82 -8.56 -7.49 14.23
C THR A 82 -7.13 -6.99 14.16
N SER A 83 -6.92 -5.72 14.51
CA SER A 83 -5.60 -5.10 14.59
C SER A 83 -5.21 -4.97 16.05
N ALA A 84 -4.12 -5.65 16.43
CA ALA A 84 -3.64 -5.69 17.82
C ALA A 84 -2.17 -5.26 17.93
N VAL A 85 -1.85 -4.62 19.05
CA VAL A 85 -0.48 -4.32 19.45
C VAL A 85 -0.19 -5.04 20.77
N LEU A 86 0.87 -5.82 20.78
CA LEU A 86 1.38 -6.60 21.90
C LEU A 86 2.62 -5.92 22.49
N ASP A 87 2.85 -6.09 23.79
CA ASP A 87 4.14 -5.78 24.42
C ASP A 87 5.18 -6.87 24.13
N PRO A 88 6.47 -6.68 24.49
CA PRO A 88 7.51 -7.69 24.27
C PRO A 88 7.25 -9.03 24.99
N GLN A 89 6.34 -9.08 25.97
CA GLN A 89 5.95 -10.31 26.67
C GLN A 89 4.72 -10.98 26.03
N GLY A 90 4.19 -10.43 24.94
CA GLY A 90 3.03 -10.95 24.23
C GLY A 90 1.69 -10.58 24.88
N ARG A 91 1.65 -9.57 25.76
CA ARG A 91 0.38 -9.07 26.33
C ARG A 91 -0.22 -8.01 25.43
N VAL A 92 -1.53 -8.08 25.19
CA VAL A 92 -2.28 -7.09 24.40
C VAL A 92 -2.26 -5.73 25.09
N ILE A 93 -1.62 -4.75 24.45
CA ILE A 93 -1.64 -3.33 24.84
C ILE A 93 -2.89 -2.66 24.26
N SER A 94 -3.21 -2.96 23.00
CA SER A 94 -4.39 -2.45 22.32
C SER A 94 -4.91 -3.45 21.30
N SER A 95 -6.22 -3.47 21.09
CA SER A 95 -6.86 -4.23 20.03
C SER A 95 -8.08 -3.49 19.53
N ARG A 96 -8.31 -3.53 18.22
CA ARG A 96 -9.49 -2.95 17.59
C ARG A 96 -9.87 -3.75 16.36
N ASP A 97 -11.15 -3.74 16.06
CA ASP A 97 -11.70 -4.28 14.84
C ASP A 97 -11.79 -3.19 13.78
N VAL A 98 -11.15 -3.42 12.64
CA VAL A 98 -11.06 -2.47 11.53
C VAL A 98 -11.84 -3.03 10.33
N PRO A 99 -12.83 -2.30 9.78
CA PRO A 99 -13.47 -2.71 8.54
C PRO A 99 -12.44 -2.85 7.41
N ALA A 100 -12.55 -3.91 6.59
CA ALA A 100 -11.58 -4.19 5.53
C ALA A 100 -11.36 -3.02 4.55
N ASN A 101 -12.43 -2.28 4.25
CA ASN A 101 -12.40 -1.13 3.36
C ASN A 101 -11.72 0.11 3.97
N SER A 102 -11.47 0.12 5.27
CA SER A 102 -10.76 1.19 6.01
C SER A 102 -9.39 0.74 6.54
N TYR A 103 -9.00 -0.51 6.29
CA TYR A 103 -7.70 -1.04 6.69
C TYR A 103 -6.64 -0.67 5.66
N GLU A 104 -5.97 0.45 5.89
CA GLU A 104 -4.93 0.98 4.98
C GLU A 104 -3.50 0.69 5.46
N ASP A 105 -3.33 0.31 6.72
CA ASP A 105 -2.01 0.25 7.37
C ASP A 105 -1.32 -1.11 7.19
N PHE A 106 -1.58 -1.85 6.12
CA PHE A 106 -0.94 -3.16 5.88
C PHE A 106 0.60 -3.05 5.93
N PRO A 107 1.31 -3.88 6.71
CA PRO A 107 2.71 -3.61 7.09
C PRO A 107 3.72 -4.00 6.01
N VAL A 108 3.33 -4.82 5.03
CA VAL A 108 4.22 -5.42 4.03
C VAL A 108 3.95 -4.85 2.64
N ARG A 109 4.99 -4.57 1.89
CA ARG A 109 4.93 -4.34 0.44
C ARG A 109 5.95 -5.25 -0.24
N GLN A 110 5.70 -5.59 -1.50
CA GLN A 110 6.69 -6.25 -2.34
C GLN A 110 7.28 -5.22 -3.32
N VAL A 111 8.60 -5.20 -3.44
CA VAL A 111 9.32 -4.45 -4.46
C VAL A 111 10.26 -5.42 -5.15
N ASP A 112 10.08 -5.57 -6.47
CA ASP A 112 10.74 -6.59 -7.26
C ASP A 112 10.60 -7.98 -6.61
N PHE A 113 11.70 -8.58 -6.18
CA PHE A 113 11.73 -9.90 -5.55
C PHE A 113 11.70 -9.87 -4.01
N TYR A 114 11.72 -8.68 -3.40
CA TYR A 114 11.88 -8.54 -1.95
C TYR A 114 10.63 -8.03 -1.25
N TYR A 115 10.43 -8.53 -0.03
CA TYR A 115 9.49 -7.92 0.90
C TYR A 115 10.18 -6.78 1.63
N LYS A 116 9.48 -5.65 1.71
CA LYS A 116 9.92 -4.45 2.41
C LYS A 116 8.80 -3.96 3.32
N PRO A 117 9.12 -3.23 4.38
CA PRO A 117 8.07 -2.61 5.17
C PRO A 117 7.35 -1.55 4.32
N ALA A 118 6.03 -1.48 4.47
CA ALA A 118 5.22 -0.46 3.82
C ALA A 118 5.62 0.95 4.28
N LYS A 119 6.10 1.06 5.53
CA LYS A 119 6.69 2.27 6.11
C LYS A 119 8.01 1.90 6.79
N PRO A 120 9.15 2.45 6.36
CA PRO A 120 10.42 2.16 6.99
C PRO A 120 10.45 2.71 8.43
N ARG A 121 11.22 2.08 9.31
CA ARG A 121 11.38 2.54 10.71
C ARG A 121 12.05 3.92 10.76
N SER A 122 13.04 4.12 9.90
CA SER A 122 13.74 5.39 9.71
C SER A 122 13.39 5.99 8.35
N PRO A 123 12.91 7.25 8.28
CA PRO A 123 12.63 7.90 7.00
C PRO A 123 13.87 7.92 6.08
N GLY A 124 13.70 7.45 4.83
CA GLY A 124 14.79 7.39 3.84
C GLY A 124 15.68 6.13 3.94
N ASP A 125 15.37 5.21 4.85
CA ASP A 125 16.01 3.89 4.87
C ASP A 125 15.46 3.02 3.73
N GLU A 126 16.13 3.12 2.58
CA GLU A 126 15.80 2.32 1.40
C GLU A 126 16.38 0.90 1.48
N ASP A 127 17.18 0.56 2.50
CA ASP A 127 17.81 -0.75 2.66
C ASP A 127 17.17 -1.58 3.80
N GLU A 128 16.04 -1.13 4.34
CA GLU A 128 15.22 -1.93 5.25
C GLU A 128 14.34 -2.92 4.46
N TYR A 129 14.49 -4.20 4.79
CA TYR A 129 13.74 -5.31 4.21
C TYR A 129 12.92 -6.04 5.28
N LEU A 130 12.12 -7.01 4.85
CA LEU A 130 11.44 -7.93 5.75
C LEU A 130 11.92 -9.36 5.52
N ASP A 131 12.35 -10.01 6.60
CA ASP A 131 12.36 -11.47 6.68
C ASP A 131 10.91 -11.94 6.88
N ILE A 132 10.44 -12.83 6.02
CA ILE A 132 9.06 -13.33 6.02
C ILE A 132 9.08 -14.84 6.24
N GLN A 133 8.36 -15.31 7.24
CA GLN A 133 8.16 -16.73 7.51
C GLN A 133 6.70 -17.10 7.33
N PHE A 134 6.45 -18.14 6.52
CA PHE A 134 5.12 -18.68 6.26
C PHE A 134 4.91 -19.94 7.09
N ASN A 135 3.96 -19.90 8.02
CA ASN A 135 3.64 -20.98 8.94
C ASN A 135 2.22 -21.47 8.69
N GLN A 136 2.08 -22.66 8.12
CA GLN A 136 0.79 -23.29 7.84
C GLN A 136 0.34 -24.16 9.02
N SER A 137 -0.89 -23.99 9.47
CA SER A 137 -1.52 -24.84 10.49
C SER A 137 -2.09 -26.12 9.87
N GLN A 138 -2.43 -27.11 10.71
CA GLN A 138 -3.14 -28.32 10.25
C GLN A 138 -4.57 -28.02 9.75
N SER A 139 -5.14 -26.90 10.16
CA SER A 139 -6.44 -26.41 9.71
C SER A 139 -6.34 -25.52 8.47
N ASP A 140 -5.16 -25.47 7.84
CA ASP A 140 -4.87 -24.65 6.66
C ASP A 140 -4.99 -23.14 6.92
N ASP A 141 -4.89 -22.73 8.18
CA ASP A 141 -4.62 -21.32 8.50
C ASP A 141 -3.17 -21.01 8.16
N PHE A 142 -2.90 -19.80 7.70
CA PHE A 142 -1.54 -19.31 7.53
C PHE A 142 -1.26 -18.19 8.53
N SER A 143 -0.14 -18.32 9.23
CA SER A 143 0.51 -17.21 9.89
C SER A 143 1.67 -16.73 9.02
N VAL A 144 1.73 -15.43 8.80
CA VAL A 144 2.86 -14.76 8.13
C VAL A 144 3.55 -13.89 9.15
N ASP A 145 4.65 -14.40 9.69
CA ASP A 145 5.50 -13.68 10.63
C ASP A 145 6.48 -12.83 9.82
N TRP A 146 6.61 -11.55 10.18
CA TRP A 146 7.52 -10.62 9.55
C TRP A 146 8.43 -9.95 10.57
N ALA A 147 9.68 -9.73 10.18
CA ALA A 147 10.69 -9.04 10.98
C ALA A 147 11.49 -8.09 10.09
N ARG A 148 11.78 -6.88 10.59
CA ARG A 148 12.61 -5.90 9.88
C ARG A 148 14.06 -6.32 9.96
N VAL A 149 14.73 -6.28 8.80
CA VAL A 149 16.12 -6.71 8.67
C VAL A 149 16.89 -5.80 7.73
N HIS A 150 18.20 -5.76 7.95
CA HIS A 150 19.19 -5.29 6.99
C HIS A 150 20.09 -6.46 6.61
N TYR A 151 20.67 -6.40 5.42
CA TYR A 151 21.61 -7.40 4.94
C TYR A 151 23.02 -6.82 4.84
N ASP A 152 24.03 -7.67 4.95
CA ASP A 152 25.45 -7.29 4.91
C ASP A 152 25.96 -6.91 3.51
N GLY A 153 25.17 -7.15 2.46
CA GLY A 153 25.53 -6.87 1.08
C GLY A 153 26.70 -7.74 0.58
N GLN A 154 27.12 -8.74 1.36
CA GLN A 154 28.19 -9.67 1.02
C GLN A 154 27.53 -10.91 0.41
N SER A 155 27.30 -10.88 -0.90
CA SER A 155 26.82 -12.05 -1.64
C SER A 155 27.87 -12.64 -2.57
N GLU A 156 27.73 -13.93 -2.86
CA GLU A 156 28.58 -14.63 -3.84
C GLU A 156 28.23 -14.25 -5.30
N GLY A 157 27.22 -13.38 -5.51
CA GLY A 157 26.85 -12.77 -6.78
C GLY A 157 25.34 -12.75 -7.03
N GLY A 158 24.93 -12.05 -8.10
CA GLY A 158 23.53 -11.94 -8.52
C GLY A 158 22.72 -10.93 -7.70
N ASP A 159 21.40 -11.14 -7.66
CA ASP A 159 20.44 -10.38 -6.86
C ASP A 159 20.32 -10.98 -5.45
N ASP A 160 21.43 -11.37 -4.81
CA ASP A 160 21.43 -11.82 -3.42
C ASP A 160 21.92 -10.67 -2.52
N LEU A 161 21.16 -10.39 -1.46
CA LEU A 161 21.46 -9.33 -0.51
C LEU A 161 22.51 -9.74 0.53
N GLY A 162 22.88 -11.02 0.59
CA GLY A 162 23.81 -11.56 1.58
C GLY A 162 23.09 -12.02 2.85
N ASN A 163 23.78 -11.96 3.98
CA ASN A 163 23.24 -12.46 5.25
C ASN A 163 22.51 -11.35 6.03
N ILE A 164 21.47 -11.73 6.77
CA ILE A 164 20.80 -10.83 7.72
C ILE A 164 21.80 -10.36 8.78
N ILE A 165 21.79 -9.07 9.07
CA ILE A 165 22.57 -8.47 10.15
C ILE A 165 21.75 -8.53 11.44
N GLY A 166 22.32 -9.17 12.47
CA GLY A 166 21.76 -9.22 13.81
C GLY A 166 21.86 -7.88 14.57
N PRO A 167 21.19 -7.75 15.72
CA PRO A 167 21.18 -6.52 16.53
C PRO A 167 22.57 -6.08 17.01
N GLU A 168 23.53 -7.00 17.08
CA GLU A 168 24.93 -6.74 17.41
C GLU A 168 25.78 -6.26 16.22
N GLY A 169 25.18 -6.08 15.04
CA GLY A 169 25.85 -5.65 13.82
C GLY A 169 26.67 -6.73 13.13
N LYS A 170 26.45 -8.01 13.45
CA LYS A 170 27.12 -9.15 12.82
C LYS A 170 26.15 -9.97 11.97
N PRO A 171 26.63 -10.63 10.90
CA PRO A 171 25.82 -11.58 10.15
C PRO A 171 25.28 -12.70 11.05
N LEU A 172 23.99 -12.96 10.95
CA LEU A 172 23.37 -14.12 11.57
C LEU A 172 23.75 -15.39 10.80
N PRO A 173 23.80 -16.57 11.46
CA PRO A 173 24.01 -17.83 10.78
C PRO A 173 22.90 -18.08 9.72
N PRO A 174 23.22 -18.71 8.58
CA PRO A 174 22.23 -19.03 7.55
C PRO A 174 21.01 -19.78 8.12
N GLY A 175 19.81 -19.37 7.71
CA GLY A 175 18.53 -19.93 8.21
C GLY A 175 18.14 -19.47 9.62
N THR A 176 18.90 -18.56 10.23
CA THR A 176 18.48 -17.90 11.47
C THR A 176 17.54 -16.76 11.14
N HIS A 177 16.33 -16.82 11.68
CA HIS A 177 15.36 -15.76 11.57
C HIS A 177 15.33 -14.95 12.86
N PRO A 178 15.34 -13.61 12.79
CA PRO A 178 15.15 -12.77 13.96
C PRO A 178 13.74 -12.94 14.53
N ASP A 179 13.57 -12.47 15.75
CA ASP A 179 12.26 -12.41 16.35
C ASP A 179 11.30 -11.53 15.53
N SER A 180 10.05 -11.96 15.42
CA SER A 180 9.02 -11.24 14.66
C SER A 180 8.63 -9.87 15.25
N ASP A 181 8.52 -8.87 14.38
CA ASP A 181 7.94 -7.55 14.66
C ASP A 181 6.41 -7.55 14.49
N GLY A 182 5.87 -8.49 13.71
CA GLY A 182 4.42 -8.65 13.56
C GLY A 182 4.03 -9.92 12.81
N GLN A 183 2.75 -10.25 12.95
CA GLN A 183 2.13 -11.45 12.44
C GLN A 183 0.84 -11.10 11.73
N LEU A 184 0.66 -11.63 10.53
CA LEU A 184 -0.57 -11.55 9.77
C LEU A 184 -1.22 -12.93 9.74
N LEU A 185 -2.47 -13.04 10.20
CA LEU A 185 -3.19 -14.30 10.27
C LEU A 185 -4.24 -14.39 9.15
N PHE A 186 -4.21 -15.50 8.44
CA PHE A 186 -5.08 -15.81 7.33
C PHE A 186 -5.81 -17.11 7.60
N ARG A 187 -7.13 -17.13 7.35
CA ARG A 187 -7.93 -18.34 7.49
C ARG A 187 -8.53 -18.76 6.16
N PRO A 188 -8.70 -20.07 5.92
CA PRO A 188 -9.30 -20.55 4.69
C PRO A 188 -10.78 -20.16 4.63
N ILE A 189 -11.22 -19.73 3.45
CA ILE A 189 -12.62 -19.48 3.10
C ILE A 189 -12.91 -20.03 1.71
N GLY A 190 -13.81 -21.02 1.65
CA GLY A 190 -14.07 -21.74 0.41
C GLY A 190 -12.78 -22.36 -0.14
N ASN A 191 -12.34 -21.92 -1.32
CA ASN A 191 -11.12 -22.39 -1.97
C ASN A 191 -9.89 -21.48 -1.77
N CYS A 192 -10.01 -20.39 -1.01
CA CYS A 192 -8.91 -19.43 -0.81
C CYS A 192 -8.72 -19.08 0.68
N TRP A 193 -7.98 -18.01 0.97
CA TRP A 193 -7.73 -17.49 2.31
C TRP A 193 -8.13 -16.02 2.43
N GLN A 194 -8.43 -15.59 3.64
CA GLN A 194 -8.70 -14.20 3.98
C GLN A 194 -7.86 -13.73 5.16
N LEU A 195 -7.30 -12.52 5.07
CA LEU A 195 -6.67 -11.82 6.18
C LEU A 195 -7.71 -11.57 7.29
N GLN A 196 -7.43 -12.03 8.50
CA GLN A 196 -8.30 -11.86 9.66
C GLN A 196 -7.66 -11.00 10.75
N GLU A 197 -6.35 -11.11 10.95
CA GLU A 197 -5.68 -10.45 12.06
C GLU A 197 -4.34 -9.84 11.61
N ASP A 198 -4.04 -8.66 12.15
CA ASP A 198 -2.74 -7.97 12.04
C ASP A 198 -2.27 -7.66 13.46
N ILE A 199 -1.32 -8.45 13.92
CA ILE A 199 -0.76 -8.41 15.26
C ILE A 199 0.64 -7.83 15.17
N ARG A 200 0.97 -6.84 16.01
CA ARG A 200 2.30 -6.21 16.00
C ARG A 200 2.90 -6.20 17.40
N TRP A 201 4.19 -6.47 17.50
CA TRP A 201 4.93 -6.33 18.75
C TRP A 201 5.54 -4.93 18.85
N LEU A 202 5.40 -4.32 20.02
CA LEU A 202 6.10 -3.08 20.35
C LEU A 202 7.57 -3.43 20.68
N ARG A 203 8.46 -3.29 19.70
CA ARG A 203 9.90 -3.58 19.82
C ARG A 203 10.77 -2.34 19.71
#